data_AF-A0A060W1S3-F1
#
_entry.id   AF-A0A060W1S3-F1
#
_cell.length_a   1.000
_cell.length_b   1.000
_cell.length_c   1.000
_cell.angle_alpha   90.00
_cell.angle_beta   90.00
_cell.angle_gamma   90.00
#
_symmetry.space_group_name_H-M   'P 1'
#
loop_
_entity.id
_entity.type
_entity.pdbx_description
1 polymer ?
#
loop_
_entity_poly.entity_id
_entity_poly.type
_entity_poly.pdbx_seq_one_letter_code
_entity_poly.pdbx_strand_id
1 'polypeptide(L)'
;MELEGQWWKGQLAGDIYQALRYKEIKLPSYKGQSPQLNLRRYFADLIAIVSNRYRLCPTARHLAVYLLDLFMDRYDITVQQLHMVALSCLLLASKFEEREDRVPKLETLNSLGCMSSMNLVLTKQGLLHMELLLLETFQWNLYLPTAAHFIEYYLSIAVNEADLHDGWPMACLEKTVLYMTKYADYFLEVSLQGKLKFCCCFT
;
A
#
# COMPACT_ATOMS: atom_id res chain seq x y z
N MET A 1 14.77 30.27 4.21
CA MET A 1 14.57 29.19 3.23
C MET A 1 15.51 28.04 3.60
N GLU A 2 15.35 27.49 4.81
CA GLU A 2 16.20 26.43 5.40
C GLU A 2 15.36 25.19 5.80
N LEU A 3 14.07 25.19 5.48
CA LEU A 3 13.10 24.19 5.95
C LEU A 3 12.87 23.02 4.98
N GLU A 4 13.39 23.06 3.75
CA GLU A 4 13.15 21.98 2.78
C GLU A 4 13.95 20.71 3.07
N GLY A 5 15.10 20.82 3.75
CA GLY A 5 15.99 19.68 3.99
C GLY A 5 15.68 18.81 5.22
N GLN A 6 14.84 19.27 6.14
CA GLN A 6 14.56 18.60 7.43
C GLN A 6 13.08 18.74 7.85
N TRP A 7 12.16 18.52 6.92
CA TRP A 7 10.71 18.65 7.15
C TRP A 7 10.24 17.85 8.38
N TRP A 8 10.90 16.72 8.67
CA TRP A 8 10.60 15.81 9.78
C TRP A 8 10.93 16.38 11.17
N LYS A 9 11.70 17.46 11.27
CA LYS A 9 12.02 18.12 12.55
C LYS A 9 11.00 19.17 12.96
N GLY A 10 10.05 19.52 12.08
CA GLY A 10 9.00 20.47 12.37
C GLY A 10 7.90 19.87 13.26
N GLN A 11 7.21 20.73 14.01
CA GLN A 11 6.03 20.35 14.79
C GLN A 11 4.97 19.63 13.93
N LEU A 12 4.81 20.06 12.67
CA LEU A 12 3.89 19.46 11.72
C LEU A 12 4.16 17.96 11.48
N ALA A 13 5.44 17.54 11.41
CA ALA A 13 5.77 16.13 11.21
C ALA A 13 5.37 15.28 12.44
N GLY A 14 5.56 15.84 13.64
CA GLY A 14 5.05 15.25 14.88
C GLY A 14 3.53 15.12 14.88
N ASP A 15 2.82 16.17 14.49
CA ASP A 15 1.35 16.18 14.43
C ASP A 15 0.82 15.16 13.41
N ILE A 16 1.43 15.07 12.22
CA ILE A 16 1.11 14.07 11.19
C ILE A 16 1.35 12.66 11.74
N TYR A 17 2.50 12.41 12.38
CA TYR A 17 2.80 11.11 12.98
C TYR A 17 1.77 10.73 14.04
N GLN A 18 1.40 11.65 14.94
CA GLN A 18 0.38 11.39 15.96
C GLN A 18 -0.99 11.11 15.35
N ALA A 19 -1.37 11.82 14.28
CA ALA A 19 -2.61 11.55 13.55
C ALA A 19 -2.62 10.16 12.89
N LEU A 20 -1.50 9.76 12.27
CA LEU A 20 -1.32 8.42 11.70
C LEU A 20 -1.42 7.33 12.78
N ARG A 21 -0.72 7.48 13.91
CA ARG A 21 -0.78 6.54 15.05
C ARG A 21 -2.18 6.44 15.65
N TYR A 22 -2.87 7.57 15.82
CA TYR A 22 -4.25 7.57 16.31
C TYR A 22 -5.19 6.77 15.40
N LYS A 23 -4.99 6.88 14.08
CA LYS A 23 -5.79 6.15 13.08
C LYS A 23 -5.43 4.68 13.01
N GLU A 24 -4.16 4.34 13.12
CA GLU A 24 -3.65 2.97 13.17
C GLU A 24 -4.30 2.14 14.30
N ILE A 25 -4.41 2.71 15.49
CA ILE A 25 -5.07 2.07 16.65
C ILE A 25 -6.57 1.83 16.40
N LYS A 26 -7.17 2.60 15.49
CA LYS A 26 -8.60 2.53 15.13
C LYS A 26 -8.85 1.74 13.85
N LEU A 27 -7.83 1.07 13.30
CA LEU A 27 -7.99 0.27 12.10
C LEU A 27 -9.02 -0.85 12.31
N PRO A 28 -9.77 -1.22 11.26
CA PRO A 28 -10.68 -2.35 11.32
C PRO A 28 -9.95 -3.64 11.73
N SER A 29 -10.56 -4.41 12.64
CA SER A 29 -10.03 -5.72 13.02
C SER A 29 -10.11 -6.70 11.85
N TYR A 30 -8.97 -7.25 11.47
CA TYR A 30 -8.85 -8.31 10.47
C TYR A 30 -8.85 -9.68 11.14
N LYS A 31 -9.80 -10.56 10.80
CA LYS A 31 -9.96 -11.87 11.43
C LYS A 31 -9.24 -12.98 10.68
N GLY A 32 -8.98 -12.81 9.39
CA GLY A 32 -8.33 -13.82 8.56
C GLY A 32 -9.14 -15.11 8.50
N GLN A 33 -10.46 -14.99 8.35
CA GLN A 33 -11.38 -16.14 8.32
C GLN A 33 -11.94 -16.43 6.92
N SER A 34 -11.57 -15.61 5.93
CA SER A 34 -12.06 -15.76 4.56
C SER A 34 -11.75 -17.16 3.99
N PRO A 35 -12.69 -17.79 3.27
CA PRO A 35 -12.40 -19.03 2.54
C PRO A 35 -11.39 -18.81 1.39
N GLN A 36 -11.10 -17.56 1.02
CA GLN A 36 -10.30 -17.18 -0.15
C GLN A 36 -8.85 -16.81 0.16
N LEU A 37 -8.41 -16.99 1.42
CA LEU A 37 -7.07 -16.58 1.84
C LEU A 37 -5.94 -17.29 1.10
N ASN A 38 -6.22 -18.49 0.58
CA ASN A 38 -5.29 -19.21 -0.29
C ASN A 38 -5.01 -18.46 -1.60
N LEU A 39 -5.93 -17.61 -2.05
CA LEU A 39 -5.80 -16.78 -3.26
C LEU A 39 -5.17 -15.41 -2.99
N ARG A 40 -5.05 -14.99 -1.72
CA ARG A 40 -4.51 -13.67 -1.35
C ARG A 40 -3.19 -13.37 -2.05
N ARG A 41 -2.23 -14.32 -1.99
CA ARG A 41 -0.90 -14.14 -2.59
C ARG A 41 -0.98 -13.84 -4.08
N TYR A 42 -1.82 -14.58 -4.79
CA TYR A 42 -2.04 -14.38 -6.22
C TYR A 42 -2.57 -12.97 -6.52
N PHE A 43 -3.55 -12.48 -5.75
CA PHE A 43 -4.10 -11.14 -5.96
C PHE A 43 -3.17 -10.02 -5.49
N ALA A 44 -2.38 -10.23 -4.44
CA ALA A 44 -1.33 -9.31 -4.04
C ALA A 44 -0.26 -9.19 -5.14
N ASP A 45 0.13 -10.30 -5.76
CA ASP A 45 1.06 -10.31 -6.90
C ASP A 45 0.45 -9.61 -8.12
N LEU A 46 -0.84 -9.83 -8.41
CA LEU A 46 -1.55 -9.11 -9.47
C LEU A 46 -1.53 -7.59 -9.22
N ILE A 47 -1.88 -7.16 -8.01
CA ILE A 47 -1.84 -5.75 -7.60
C ILE A 47 -0.42 -5.20 -7.77
N ALA A 48 0.61 -5.93 -7.34
CA ALA A 48 2.01 -5.51 -7.47
C ALA A 48 2.43 -5.37 -8.94
N ILE A 49 2.08 -6.32 -9.81
CA ILE A 49 2.38 -6.27 -11.25
C ILE A 49 1.75 -5.04 -11.90
N VAL A 50 0.45 -4.80 -11.65
CA VAL A 50 -0.27 -3.67 -12.21
C VAL A 50 0.28 -2.35 -11.64
N SER A 51 0.49 -2.28 -10.33
CA SER A 51 1.06 -1.12 -9.65
C SER A 51 2.45 -0.75 -10.19
N ASN A 52 3.33 -1.74 -10.39
CA ASN A 52 4.67 -1.52 -10.94
C ASN A 52 4.63 -1.05 -12.40
N ARG A 53 3.67 -1.55 -13.19
CA ARG A 53 3.47 -1.12 -14.58
C ARG A 53 3.11 0.36 -14.67
N TYR A 54 2.29 0.86 -13.75
CA TYR A 54 1.90 2.27 -13.67
C TYR A 54 2.80 3.14 -12.77
N ARG A 55 3.81 2.54 -12.12
CA ARG A 55 4.71 3.20 -11.17
C ARG A 55 3.96 3.92 -10.05
N LEU A 56 2.93 3.25 -9.52
CA LEU A 56 2.18 3.77 -8.37
C LEU A 56 3.05 3.75 -7.10
N CYS A 57 2.78 4.66 -6.18
CA CYS A 57 3.46 4.78 -4.91
C CYS A 57 3.22 3.54 -4.03
N PRO A 58 4.16 3.22 -3.12
CA PRO A 58 3.98 2.12 -2.18
C PRO A 58 2.74 2.25 -1.30
N THR A 59 2.35 3.48 -0.91
CA THR A 59 1.15 3.71 -0.09
C THR A 59 -0.11 3.25 -0.80
N ALA A 60 -0.28 3.58 -2.09
CA ALA A 60 -1.39 3.11 -2.92
C ALA A 60 -1.43 1.59 -3.02
N ARG A 61 -0.27 0.94 -3.25
CA ARG A 61 -0.19 -0.52 -3.36
C ARG A 61 -0.56 -1.21 -2.05
N HIS A 62 -0.01 -0.74 -0.93
CA HIS A 62 -0.29 -1.30 0.38
C HIS A 62 -1.75 -1.08 0.79
N LEU A 63 -2.29 0.12 0.55
CA LEU A 63 -3.70 0.40 0.79
C LEU A 63 -4.60 -0.51 -0.05
N ALA A 64 -4.29 -0.72 -1.33
CA ALA A 64 -5.06 -1.62 -2.19
C ALA A 64 -5.12 -3.07 -1.66
N VAL A 65 -3.97 -3.61 -1.23
CA VAL A 65 -3.91 -4.95 -0.62
C VAL A 65 -4.68 -4.99 0.70
N TYR A 66 -4.57 -3.95 1.52
CA TYR A 66 -5.29 -3.86 2.79
C TYR A 66 -6.82 -3.80 2.60
N LEU A 67 -7.30 -3.00 1.63
CA LEU A 67 -8.71 -2.97 1.26
C LEU A 67 -9.20 -4.33 0.75
N LEU A 68 -8.41 -5.01 -0.08
CA LEU A 68 -8.72 -6.35 -0.56
C LEU A 68 -8.82 -7.36 0.58
N ASP A 69 -7.86 -7.35 1.51
CA ASP A 69 -7.84 -8.24 2.67
C ASP A 69 -9.09 -8.06 3.53
N LEU A 70 -9.45 -6.81 3.86
CA LEU A 70 -10.65 -6.51 4.64
C LEU A 70 -11.94 -6.87 3.90
N PHE A 71 -11.98 -6.72 2.57
CA PHE A 71 -13.14 -7.08 1.78
C PHE A 71 -13.34 -8.60 1.73
N MET A 72 -12.26 -9.37 1.51
CA MET A 72 -12.30 -10.84 1.55
C MET A 72 -12.71 -11.38 2.93
N ASP A 73 -12.33 -10.70 4.02
CA ASP A 73 -12.69 -11.11 5.39
C ASP A 73 -14.19 -10.95 5.70
N ARG A 74 -14.90 -10.10 4.96
CA ARG A 74 -16.33 -9.82 5.15
C ARG A 74 -17.26 -10.57 4.20
N TYR A 75 -16.77 -10.94 3.01
CA TYR A 75 -17.60 -11.47 1.93
C TYR A 75 -17.03 -12.75 1.32
N ASP A 76 -17.91 -13.68 0.96
CA ASP A 76 -17.56 -14.84 0.14
C ASP A 76 -17.82 -14.55 -1.35
N ILE A 77 -16.75 -14.21 -2.04
CA ILE A 77 -16.67 -13.77 -3.44
C ILE A 77 -16.12 -14.88 -4.35
N THR A 78 -16.64 -15.01 -5.57
CA THR A 78 -16.06 -15.93 -6.57
C THR A 78 -14.71 -15.45 -7.09
N VAL A 79 -13.84 -16.37 -7.55
CA VAL A 79 -12.52 -16.01 -8.11
C VAL A 79 -12.62 -14.99 -9.24
N GLN A 80 -13.63 -15.12 -10.11
CA GLN A 80 -13.85 -14.19 -11.22
C GLN A 80 -14.17 -12.77 -10.73
N GLN A 81 -15.04 -12.65 -9.73
CA GLN A 81 -15.36 -11.35 -9.11
C GLN A 81 -14.16 -10.79 -8.34
N LEU A 82 -13.33 -11.65 -7.73
CA LEU A 82 -12.19 -11.23 -6.93
C LEU A 82 -11.11 -10.51 -7.77
N HIS A 83 -10.95 -10.85 -9.05
CA HIS A 83 -10.10 -10.08 -9.98
C HIS A 83 -10.59 -8.63 -10.13
N MET A 84 -11.90 -8.48 -10.30
CA MET A 84 -12.53 -7.17 -10.43
C MET A 84 -12.44 -6.37 -9.13
N VAL A 85 -12.64 -7.02 -7.98
CA VAL A 85 -12.43 -6.42 -6.65
C VAL A 85 -10.99 -5.94 -6.51
N ALA A 86 -9.99 -6.80 -6.77
CA ALA A 86 -8.57 -6.45 -6.60
C ALA A 86 -8.16 -5.23 -7.44
N LEU A 87 -8.60 -5.17 -8.70
CA LEU A 87 -8.33 -4.03 -9.58
C LEU A 87 -9.09 -2.77 -9.15
N SER A 88 -10.30 -2.92 -8.62
CA SER A 88 -11.08 -1.80 -8.07
C SER A 88 -10.46 -1.27 -6.78
N CYS A 89 -9.95 -2.13 -5.89
CA CYS A 89 -9.19 -1.74 -4.70
C CYS A 89 -7.94 -0.95 -5.10
N LEU A 90 -7.20 -1.41 -6.12
CA LEU A 90 -6.04 -0.70 -6.63
C LEU A 90 -6.40 0.67 -7.18
N LEU A 91 -7.45 0.77 -7.99
CA LEU A 91 -7.90 2.03 -8.55
C LEU A 91 -8.38 3.02 -7.48
N LEU A 92 -9.15 2.56 -6.50
CA LEU A 92 -9.57 3.39 -5.36
C LEU A 92 -8.37 3.90 -4.56
N ALA A 93 -7.44 3.00 -4.24
CA ALA A 93 -6.22 3.38 -3.53
C ALA A 93 -5.36 4.36 -4.34
N SER A 94 -5.23 4.16 -5.66
CA SER A 94 -4.58 5.14 -6.54
C SER A 94 -5.29 6.49 -6.51
N LYS A 95 -6.62 6.53 -6.66
CA LYS A 95 -7.36 7.81 -6.60
C LYS A 95 -7.21 8.53 -5.26
N PHE A 96 -6.96 7.79 -4.19
CA PHE A 96 -6.80 8.33 -2.85
C PHE A 96 -5.37 8.83 -2.56
N GLU A 97 -4.34 8.07 -2.97
CA GLU A 97 -2.93 8.34 -2.66
C GLU A 97 -2.19 9.10 -3.76
N GLU A 98 -2.66 9.01 -5.01
CA GLU A 98 -1.96 9.52 -6.17
C GLU A 98 -2.50 10.85 -6.67
N ARG A 99 -1.62 11.56 -7.38
CA ARG A 99 -2.04 12.66 -8.24
C ARG A 99 -2.85 12.11 -9.41
N GLU A 100 -3.86 12.87 -9.84
CA GLU A 100 -4.82 12.46 -10.87
C GLU A 100 -4.14 11.98 -12.18
N ASP A 101 -3.01 12.58 -12.55
CA ASP A 101 -2.25 12.23 -13.75
C ASP A 101 -1.59 10.84 -13.68
N ARG A 102 -1.38 10.30 -12.48
CA ARG A 102 -0.80 8.96 -12.24
C ARG A 102 -1.86 7.86 -12.09
N VAL A 103 -3.14 8.22 -11.96
CA VAL A 103 -4.22 7.25 -11.78
C VAL A 103 -4.46 6.45 -13.07
N PRO A 104 -4.42 5.10 -13.05
CA PRO A 104 -4.64 4.29 -14.25
C PRO A 104 -6.05 4.49 -14.83
N LYS A 105 -6.14 4.70 -16.14
CA LYS A 105 -7.42 4.80 -16.85
C LYS A 105 -7.93 3.41 -17.26
N LEU A 106 -9.25 3.22 -17.27
CA LEU A 106 -9.90 1.96 -17.66
C LEU A 106 -9.39 1.39 -19.00
N GLU A 107 -9.27 2.23 -20.01
CA GLU A 107 -8.81 1.82 -21.35
C GLU A 107 -7.38 1.25 -21.28
N THR A 108 -6.50 1.90 -20.53
CA THR A 108 -5.12 1.43 -20.35
C THR A 108 -5.07 0.14 -19.54
N LEU A 109 -5.92 -0.01 -18.51
CA LEU A 109 -5.99 -1.24 -17.71
C LEU A 109 -6.41 -2.44 -18.55
N ASN A 110 -7.46 -2.30 -19.37
CA ASN A 110 -7.91 -3.37 -20.27
C ASN A 110 -6.86 -3.75 -21.33
N SER A 111 -5.95 -2.85 -21.67
CA SER A 111 -4.88 -3.12 -22.63
C SER A 111 -3.72 -3.96 -22.05
N LEU A 112 -3.68 -4.19 -20.73
CA LEU A 112 -2.61 -4.94 -20.10
C LEU A 112 -2.67 -6.43 -20.48
N GLY A 113 -1.52 -7.00 -20.83
CA GLY A 113 -1.41 -8.42 -21.18
C GLY A 113 -1.86 -9.37 -20.07
N CYS A 114 -1.76 -8.97 -18.79
CA CYS A 114 -2.29 -9.75 -17.68
C CYS A 114 -3.82 -9.86 -17.73
N MET A 115 -4.55 -8.83 -18.18
CA MET A 115 -6.01 -8.89 -18.34
C MET A 115 -6.41 -9.89 -19.42
N SER A 116 -5.69 -9.88 -20.55
CA SER A 116 -5.87 -10.86 -21.62
C SER A 116 -5.59 -12.28 -21.15
N SER A 117 -4.52 -12.51 -20.37
CA SER A 117 -4.18 -13.83 -19.84
C SER A 117 -5.24 -14.38 -18.87
N MET A 118 -5.97 -13.49 -18.20
CA MET A 118 -7.04 -13.82 -17.25
C MET A 118 -8.42 -13.89 -17.93
N ASN A 119 -8.51 -13.64 -19.24
CA ASN A 119 -9.76 -13.44 -19.98
C ASN A 119 -10.70 -12.43 -19.29
N LEU A 120 -10.13 -11.39 -18.68
CA LEU A 120 -10.87 -10.38 -17.93
C LEU A 120 -11.06 -9.13 -18.78
N VAL A 121 -12.30 -8.67 -18.90
CA VAL A 121 -12.65 -7.39 -19.53
C VAL A 121 -13.36 -6.53 -18.51
N LEU A 122 -12.75 -5.40 -18.14
CA LEU A 122 -13.36 -4.44 -17.24
C LEU A 122 -14.32 -3.54 -18.02
N THR A 123 -15.59 -3.56 -17.65
CA THR A 123 -16.57 -2.60 -18.17
C THR A 123 -16.62 -1.38 -17.26
N LYS A 124 -16.90 -0.20 -17.84
CA LYS A 124 -17.02 1.05 -17.06
C LYS A 124 -18.10 0.93 -15.98
N GLN A 125 -19.25 0.36 -16.33
CA GLN A 125 -20.38 0.19 -15.41
C GLN A 125 -20.02 -0.78 -14.29
N GLY A 126 -19.40 -1.92 -14.62
CA GLY A 126 -18.98 -2.87 -13.61
C GLY A 126 -17.97 -2.25 -12.65
N LEU A 127 -16.95 -1.60 -13.19
CA LEU A 127 -15.89 -1.00 -12.37
C LEU A 127 -16.47 0.05 -11.42
N LEU A 128 -17.32 0.95 -11.92
CA LEU A 128 -18.00 1.95 -11.08
C LEU A 128 -18.87 1.31 -9.98
N HIS A 129 -19.58 0.23 -10.31
CA HIS A 129 -20.38 -0.50 -9.32
C HIS A 129 -19.52 -1.09 -8.22
N MET A 130 -18.39 -1.70 -8.57
CA MET A 130 -17.46 -2.27 -7.59
C MET A 130 -16.76 -1.19 -6.75
N GLU A 131 -16.38 -0.06 -7.34
CA GLU A 131 -15.83 1.07 -6.58
C GLU A 131 -16.82 1.62 -5.56
N LEU A 132 -18.10 1.77 -5.95
CA LEU A 132 -19.16 2.20 -5.04
C LEU A 132 -19.39 1.18 -3.92
N LEU A 133 -19.44 -0.11 -4.24
CA LEU A 133 -19.59 -1.16 -3.23
C LEU A 133 -18.44 -1.15 -2.21
N LEU A 134 -17.20 -0.97 -2.68
CA LEU A 134 -16.04 -0.84 -1.80
C LEU A 134 -16.16 0.40 -0.91
N LEU A 135 -16.47 1.56 -1.48
CA LEU A 135 -16.67 2.80 -0.73
C LEU A 135 -17.75 2.65 0.35
N GLU A 136 -18.89 2.03 0.02
CA GLU A 136 -19.95 1.74 0.99
C GLU A 136 -19.49 0.78 2.08
N THR A 137 -18.76 -0.28 1.71
CA THR A 137 -18.20 -1.27 2.66
C THR A 137 -17.27 -0.61 3.69
N PHE A 138 -16.49 0.37 3.26
CA PHE A 138 -15.56 1.14 4.11
C PHE A 138 -16.19 2.42 4.67
N GLN A 139 -17.50 2.63 4.51
CA GLN A 139 -18.21 3.81 4.98
C GLN A 139 -17.54 5.12 4.52
N TRP A 140 -17.03 5.12 3.28
CA TRP A 140 -16.29 6.21 2.65
C TRP A 140 -15.00 6.62 3.39
N ASN A 141 -14.53 5.82 4.36
CA ASN A 141 -13.27 6.05 5.07
C ASN A 141 -12.16 5.17 4.49
N LEU A 142 -11.46 5.70 3.47
CA LEU A 142 -10.29 5.05 2.87
C LEU A 142 -8.96 5.44 3.55
N TYR A 143 -8.99 6.33 4.54
CA TYR A 143 -7.80 6.71 5.29
C TYR A 143 -7.44 5.62 6.31
N LEU A 144 -6.76 4.60 5.80
CA LEU A 144 -6.33 3.40 6.52
C LEU A 144 -4.79 3.34 6.45
N PRO A 145 -4.08 3.93 7.43
CA PRO A 145 -2.63 3.98 7.38
C PRO A 145 -2.04 2.56 7.39
N THR A 146 -1.05 2.37 6.53
CA THR A 146 -0.28 1.12 6.36
C THR A 146 1.18 1.38 6.68
N ALA A 147 1.99 0.33 6.80
CA ALA A 147 3.44 0.47 7.02
C ALA A 147 4.13 1.42 6.02
N ALA A 148 3.66 1.46 4.76
CA ALA A 148 4.17 2.36 3.74
C ALA A 148 3.95 3.85 4.04
N HIS A 149 2.98 4.22 4.88
CA HIS A 149 2.74 5.60 5.30
C HIS A 149 3.71 6.06 6.38
N PHE A 150 4.21 5.12 7.19
CA PHE A 150 5.14 5.43 8.27
C PHE A 150 6.61 5.38 7.84
N ILE A 151 6.91 4.64 6.77
CA ILE A 151 8.30 4.34 6.40
C ILE A 151 9.11 5.60 6.13
N GLU A 152 8.51 6.62 5.51
CA GLU A 152 9.20 7.87 5.17
C GLU A 152 9.61 8.64 6.43
N TYR A 153 8.71 8.69 7.42
CA TYR A 153 8.99 9.28 8.72
C TYR A 153 10.11 8.51 9.44
N TYR A 154 10.03 7.18 9.50
CA TYR A 154 11.07 6.39 10.16
C TYR A 154 12.43 6.48 9.46
N LEU A 155 12.47 6.47 8.12
CA LEU A 155 13.71 6.63 7.36
C LEU A 155 14.39 7.97 7.62
N SER A 156 13.61 9.03 7.84
CA SER A 156 14.15 10.38 8.13
C SER A 156 14.92 10.48 9.46
N ILE A 157 14.67 9.53 10.37
CA ILE A 157 15.32 9.45 11.70
C ILE A 157 16.11 8.14 11.90
N ALA A 158 16.13 7.26 10.89
CA ALA A 158 16.73 5.92 11.01
C ALA A 158 18.25 5.93 11.05
N VAL A 159 18.88 6.98 10.50
CA VAL A 159 20.34 7.10 10.42
C VAL A 159 20.76 8.46 10.93
N ASN A 160 21.63 8.47 11.94
CA ASN A 160 22.20 9.66 12.56
C ASN A 160 23.72 9.66 12.38
N GLU A 161 24.33 10.85 12.28
CA GLU A 161 25.79 11.00 12.26
C GLU A 161 26.49 10.38 13.48
N ALA A 162 25.78 10.27 14.61
CA ALA A 162 26.27 9.64 15.82
C ALA A 162 26.25 8.08 15.79
N ASP A 163 25.65 7.46 14.77
CA ASP A 163 25.56 6.00 14.71
C ASP A 163 26.93 5.37 14.41
N LEU A 164 27.16 4.19 15.01
CA LEU A 164 28.40 3.43 14.87
C LEU A 164 28.17 2.13 14.09
N HIS A 165 29.09 1.82 13.18
CA HIS A 165 29.19 0.53 12.50
C HIS A 165 30.36 -0.26 13.11
N ASP A 166 30.07 -1.37 13.80
CA ASP A 166 31.05 -2.19 14.54
C ASP A 166 31.91 -1.37 15.53
N GLY A 167 31.30 -0.39 16.19
CA GLY A 167 31.99 0.50 17.15
C GLY A 167 32.79 1.64 16.51
N TRP A 168 32.81 1.73 15.18
CA TRP A 168 33.47 2.80 14.43
C TRP A 168 32.47 3.78 13.82
N PRO A 169 32.83 5.06 13.65
CA PRO A 169 32.00 5.99 12.90
C PRO A 169 31.68 5.43 11.51
N MET A 170 30.44 5.60 11.05
CA MET A 170 30.06 5.17 9.71
C MET A 170 30.95 5.84 8.65
N ALA A 171 31.44 5.05 7.69
CA ALA A 171 32.33 5.55 6.66
C ALA A 171 31.68 6.59 5.71
N CYS A 172 30.35 6.53 5.52
CA CYS A 172 29.60 7.45 4.68
C CYS A 172 28.10 7.44 5.01
N LEU A 173 27.58 8.54 5.55
CA LEU A 173 26.18 8.69 5.92
C LEU A 173 25.23 8.52 4.72
N GLU A 174 25.54 9.16 3.59
CA GLU A 174 24.71 9.12 2.38
C GLU A 174 24.53 7.69 1.86
N LYS A 175 25.60 6.88 1.87
CA LYS A 175 25.53 5.47 1.48
C LYS A 175 24.66 4.67 2.45
N THR A 176 24.81 4.88 3.76
CA THR A 176 23.98 4.21 4.77
C THR A 176 22.51 4.54 4.58
N VAL A 177 22.16 5.81 4.41
CA VAL A 177 20.78 6.26 4.14
C VAL A 177 20.25 5.58 2.86
N LEU A 178 21.04 5.57 1.78
CA LEU A 178 20.65 4.92 0.54
C LEU A 178 20.39 3.42 0.70
N TYR A 179 21.24 2.70 1.46
CA TYR A 179 21.02 1.28 1.74
C TYR A 179 19.79 1.06 2.62
N MET A 180 19.58 1.89 3.65
CA MET A 180 18.39 1.81 4.49
C MET A 180 17.11 2.00 3.70
N THR A 181 17.05 2.99 2.80
CA THR A 181 15.89 3.17 1.90
C THR A 181 15.66 1.93 1.04
N LYS A 182 16.71 1.37 0.43
CA LYS A 182 16.59 0.16 -0.40
C LYS A 182 16.08 -1.06 0.39
N TYR A 183 16.56 -1.25 1.61
CA TYR A 183 16.10 -2.34 2.47
C TYR A 183 14.66 -2.11 2.92
N ALA A 184 14.30 -0.88 3.30
CA ALA A 184 12.94 -0.52 3.65
C ALA A 184 11.96 -0.82 2.51
N ASP A 185 12.27 -0.39 1.28
CA ASP A 185 11.47 -0.70 0.10
C ASP A 185 11.34 -2.21 -0.14
N TYR A 186 12.46 -2.94 -0.04
CA TYR A 186 12.45 -4.39 -0.18
C TYR A 186 11.54 -5.08 0.87
N PHE A 187 11.66 -4.70 2.13
CA PHE A 187 10.84 -5.28 3.20
C PHE A 187 9.37 -4.89 3.09
N LEU A 188 9.06 -3.70 2.59
CA LEU A 188 7.68 -3.31 2.28
C LEU A 188 7.07 -4.24 1.22
N GLU A 189 7.78 -4.50 0.11
CA GLU A 189 7.29 -5.43 -0.92
C GLU A 189 7.11 -6.86 -0.38
N VAL A 190 8.08 -7.35 0.40
CA VAL A 190 8.01 -8.69 1.00
C VAL A 190 6.86 -8.78 2.01
N SER A 191 6.54 -7.70 2.74
CA SER A 191 5.45 -7.67 3.71
C SER A 191 4.08 -7.93 3.07
N LEU A 192 3.90 -7.56 1.80
CA LEU A 192 2.67 -7.83 1.04
C LEU A 192 2.57 -9.31 0.63
N GLN A 193 3.69 -9.98 0.39
CA GLN A 193 3.75 -11.37 -0.07
C GLN A 193 3.63 -12.41 1.06
N GLY A 194 3.90 -12.01 2.30
CA GLY A 194 3.82 -12.88 3.47
C GLY A 194 2.40 -13.38 3.78
N LYS A 195 2.29 -14.51 4.52
CA LYS A 195 1.02 -14.84 5.19
C LYS A 195 0.72 -13.73 6.20
N LEU A 196 -0.52 -13.22 6.19
CA LEU A 196 -1.08 -12.02 6.83
C LEU A 196 -0.54 -11.53 8.18
N LYS A 197 0.16 -12.37 8.96
CA LYS A 197 0.80 -11.95 10.20
C LYS A 197 1.81 -10.82 9.99
N PHE A 198 2.54 -10.75 8.88
CA PHE A 198 3.51 -9.67 8.71
C PHE A 198 2.90 -8.30 8.40
N CYS A 199 1.76 -8.22 7.70
CA CYS A 199 1.11 -6.93 7.42
C CYS A 199 0.50 -6.27 8.67
N CYS A 200 0.15 -7.05 9.69
CA CYS A 200 -0.37 -6.54 10.98
C CYS A 200 0.68 -6.52 12.11
N CYS A 201 1.85 -7.16 11.95
CA CYS A 201 2.85 -7.29 13.02
C CYS A 201 4.09 -6.37 12.89
N PHE A 202 4.17 -5.50 11.88
CA PHE A 202 5.22 -4.47 11.81
C PHE A 202 4.83 -3.13 12.44
N THR A 203 3.79 -3.12 13.28
CA THR A 203 3.21 -1.92 13.91
C THR A 203 2.88 -2.12 15.37
#